data_AF-A0AAV6AEZ1-F1
#
_entry.id   AF-A0AAV6AEZ1-F1
#
_cell.length_a   1.000
_cell.length_b   1.000
_cell.length_c   1.000
_cell.angle_alpha   90.00
_cell.angle_beta   90.00
_cell.angle_gamma   90.00
#
_symmetry.space_group_name_H-M   'P 1'
#
loop_
_entity.id
_entity.type
_entity.pdbx_description
1 polymer ?
#
loop_
_entity_poly.entity_id
_entity_poly.type
_entity_poly.pdbx_seq_one_letter_code
_entity_poly.pdbx_strand_id
1 'polypeptide(L)'
;RFTECVEDIRTTIAFARRAGYRTIILAGHSTGANKVLHYAARTRDRRVRGLILLGPVSDIAGEMKEIGPAELRRRVTIAERLAARDPDGLVPTAFGFRSARRYLSLYRAGEAEDLFPYYRSNGRWTALRRIRIPIAVVVGSRDEYLDRPVAALIEAFEKNATKTRSFTAVVIPGALHGFSGHESTLSRELARWIETRCLST
;
A
#
# COMPACT_ATOMS: atom_id res chain seq x y z
N ARG A 1 3.34 -6.45 14.24
CA ARG A 1 1.96 -6.58 13.69
C ARG A 1 1.73 -5.47 12.67
N PHE A 2 0.76 -5.57 11.75
CA PHE A 2 0.55 -4.51 10.75
C PHE A 2 0.20 -3.16 11.39
N THR A 3 -0.74 -3.13 12.34
CA THR A 3 -1.23 -1.88 12.97
C THR A 3 -0.18 -1.15 13.81
N GLU A 4 0.88 -1.85 14.25
CA GLU A 4 2.01 -1.24 14.98
C GLU A 4 2.83 -0.29 14.11
N CYS A 5 2.70 -0.38 12.77
CA CYS A 5 3.32 0.58 11.86
C CYS A 5 2.91 2.04 12.16
N VAL A 6 1.78 2.24 12.85
CA VAL A 6 1.35 3.58 13.26
C VAL A 6 2.35 4.23 14.21
N GLU A 7 2.82 3.49 15.21
CA GLU A 7 3.77 3.99 16.20
C GLU A 7 5.18 4.08 15.61
N ASP A 8 5.57 3.13 14.77
CA ASP A 8 6.86 3.15 14.06
C ASP A 8 7.00 4.40 13.17
N ILE A 9 5.97 4.67 12.36
CA ILE A 9 5.95 5.84 11.47
C ILE A 9 5.89 7.12 12.30
N ARG A 10 5.06 7.18 13.35
CA ARG A 10 4.98 8.36 14.23
C ARG A 10 6.33 8.70 14.84
N THR A 11 7.03 7.68 15.33
CA THR A 11 8.35 7.82 15.96
C THR A 11 9.40 8.29 14.96
N THR A 12 9.38 7.71 13.75
CA THR A 12 10.26 8.13 12.64
C THR A 12 10.04 9.59 12.25
N ILE A 13 8.77 10.03 12.16
CA ILE A 13 8.43 11.42 11.88
C ILE A 13 8.92 12.33 13.02
N ALA A 14 8.73 11.93 14.27
CA ALA A 14 9.21 12.71 15.42
C ALA A 14 10.74 12.86 15.42
N PHE A 15 11.47 11.79 15.06
CA PHE A 15 12.91 11.82 14.87
C PHE A 15 13.31 12.81 13.78
N ALA A 16 12.71 12.73 12.58
CA ALA A 16 12.98 13.66 11.49
C ALA A 16 12.71 15.13 11.88
N ARG A 17 11.63 15.39 12.64
CA ARG A 17 11.33 16.74 13.15
C ARG A 17 12.40 17.25 14.11
N ARG A 18 12.91 16.40 15.02
CA ARG A 18 14.01 16.77 15.93
C ARG A 18 15.31 17.03 15.19
N ALA A 19 15.53 16.35 14.06
CA ALA A 19 16.66 16.59 13.17
C ALA A 19 16.51 17.85 12.28
N GLY A 20 15.42 18.63 12.43
CA GLY A 20 15.22 19.90 11.74
C GLY A 20 14.41 19.84 10.44
N TYR A 21 14.00 18.65 9.98
CA TYR A 21 13.18 18.53 8.77
C TYR A 21 11.78 19.13 9.00
N ARG A 22 11.37 20.06 8.12
CA ARG A 22 10.09 20.79 8.27
C ARG A 22 8.95 20.18 7.46
N THR A 23 9.25 19.66 6.27
CA THR A 23 8.29 19.02 5.39
C THR A 23 8.49 17.52 5.43
N ILE A 24 7.42 16.78 5.73
CA ILE A 24 7.45 15.32 5.75
C ILE A 24 6.54 14.80 4.65
N ILE A 25 7.07 13.90 3.84
CA ILE A 25 6.35 13.19 2.78
C ILE A 25 6.53 11.72 3.06
N LEU A 26 5.43 10.96 3.11
CA LEU A 26 5.49 9.53 3.33
C LEU A 26 5.45 8.82 1.99
N ALA A 27 6.50 8.05 1.70
CA ALA A 27 6.54 7.15 0.56
C ALA A 27 6.52 5.70 1.05
N GLY A 28 5.60 4.90 0.53
CA GLY A 28 5.51 3.48 0.82
C GLY A 28 5.56 2.67 -0.46
N HIS A 29 6.44 1.67 -0.51
CA HIS A 29 6.57 0.75 -1.63
C HIS A 29 5.97 -0.61 -1.31
N SER A 30 5.25 -1.20 -2.27
CA SER A 30 4.59 -2.49 -2.12
C SER A 30 3.68 -2.48 -0.88
N THR A 31 3.75 -3.48 -0.01
CA THR A 31 3.04 -3.51 1.29
C THR A 31 3.34 -2.30 2.20
N GLY A 32 4.46 -1.60 1.98
CA GLY A 32 4.75 -0.31 2.61
C GLY A 32 3.75 0.78 2.22
N ALA A 33 3.16 0.73 1.01
CA ALA A 33 2.09 1.62 0.58
C ALA A 33 0.85 1.48 1.50
N ASN A 34 0.50 0.24 1.89
CA ASN A 34 -0.58 -0.03 2.83
C ASN A 34 -0.27 0.62 4.18
N LYS A 35 0.96 0.50 4.69
CA LYS A 35 1.37 1.08 5.99
C LYS A 35 1.26 2.61 5.99
N VAL A 36 1.81 3.30 4.99
CA VAL A 36 1.75 4.77 4.94
C VAL A 36 0.32 5.27 4.72
N LEU A 37 -0.50 4.57 3.94
CA LEU A 37 -1.91 4.88 3.78
C LEU A 37 -2.69 4.68 5.09
N HIS A 38 -2.45 3.56 5.78
CA HIS A 38 -3.04 3.27 7.08
C HIS A 38 -2.71 4.37 8.09
N TYR A 39 -1.44 4.74 8.21
CA TYR A 39 -0.97 5.80 9.08
C TYR A 39 -1.67 7.13 8.78
N ALA A 40 -1.64 7.57 7.52
CA ALA A 40 -2.19 8.85 7.09
C ALA A 40 -3.71 8.91 7.33
N ALA A 41 -4.44 7.82 7.06
CA ALA A 41 -5.88 7.73 7.25
C ALA A 41 -6.29 7.70 8.73
N ARG A 42 -5.46 7.10 9.60
CA ARG A 42 -5.76 6.93 11.03
C ARG A 42 -5.42 8.16 11.86
N THR A 43 -4.29 8.82 11.56
CA THR A 43 -3.73 9.88 12.40
C THR A 43 -4.06 11.28 11.93
N ARG A 44 -4.19 11.49 10.61
CA ARG A 44 -4.27 12.83 10.00
C ARG A 44 -3.17 13.76 10.50
N ASP A 45 -1.98 13.23 10.70
CA ASP A 45 -0.83 13.96 11.20
C ASP A 45 -0.51 15.17 10.31
N ARG A 46 -0.68 16.37 10.88
CA ARG A 46 -0.49 17.65 10.16
C ARG A 46 0.94 17.86 9.68
N ARG A 47 1.91 17.11 10.21
CA ARG A 47 3.32 17.16 9.78
C ARG A 47 3.50 16.53 8.40
N VAL A 48 2.64 15.59 8.01
CA VAL A 48 2.70 14.93 6.70
C VAL A 48 2.03 15.82 5.65
N ARG A 49 2.76 16.15 4.59
CA ARG A 49 2.35 17.07 3.52
C ARG A 49 2.00 16.39 2.21
N GLY A 50 2.41 15.15 2.03
CA GLY A 50 2.11 14.35 0.85
C GLY A 50 2.25 12.86 1.13
N LEU A 51 1.58 12.06 0.30
CA LEU A 51 1.60 10.60 0.33
C LEU A 51 1.97 10.05 -1.04
N ILE A 52 3.00 9.21 -1.11
CA ILE A 52 3.43 8.51 -2.32
C ILE A 52 3.20 7.02 -2.11
N LEU A 53 2.37 6.42 -2.96
CA LEU A 53 2.07 5.00 -2.98
C LEU A 53 2.76 4.38 -4.20
N LEU A 54 3.86 3.66 -3.98
CA LEU A 54 4.67 3.02 -5.04
C LEU A 54 4.28 1.55 -5.16
N GLY A 55 3.84 1.12 -6.34
CA GLY A 55 3.31 -0.23 -6.60
C GLY A 55 2.17 -0.63 -5.66
N PRO A 56 1.13 0.20 -5.44
CA PRO A 56 0.06 -0.14 -4.50
C PRO A 56 -0.90 -1.15 -5.14
N VAL A 57 -0.56 -2.42 -5.03
CA VAL A 57 -1.36 -3.56 -5.47
C VAL A 57 -2.01 -4.25 -4.28
N SER A 58 -3.20 -4.82 -4.47
CA SER A 58 -3.85 -5.66 -3.47
C SER A 58 -3.11 -6.98 -3.34
N ASP A 59 -2.61 -7.27 -2.14
CA ASP A 59 -1.98 -8.55 -1.83
C ASP A 59 -2.93 -9.74 -2.11
N ILE A 60 -4.22 -9.58 -1.80
CA ILE A 60 -5.24 -10.59 -2.06
C ILE A 60 -5.43 -10.80 -3.57
N ALA A 61 -5.52 -9.73 -4.36
CA ALA A 61 -5.69 -9.86 -5.80
C ALA A 61 -4.46 -10.48 -6.47
N GLY A 62 -3.26 -10.06 -6.06
CA GLY A 62 -1.99 -10.62 -6.53
C GLY A 62 -1.86 -12.11 -6.20
N GLU A 63 -2.18 -12.50 -4.97
CA GLU A 63 -2.17 -13.91 -4.58
C GLU A 63 -3.25 -14.72 -5.31
N MET A 64 -4.47 -14.17 -5.50
CA MET A 64 -5.52 -14.83 -6.28
C MET A 64 -5.10 -15.09 -7.73
N LYS A 65 -4.35 -14.16 -8.35
CA LYS A 65 -3.78 -14.34 -9.69
C LYS A 65 -2.80 -15.51 -9.72
N GLU A 66 -1.97 -15.65 -8.70
CA GLU A 66 -0.91 -16.65 -8.64
C GLU A 66 -1.42 -18.07 -8.37
N ILE A 67 -2.24 -18.25 -7.33
CA ILE A 67 -2.64 -19.58 -6.85
C ILE A 67 -4.11 -19.92 -7.09
N GLY A 68 -4.89 -18.95 -7.58
CA GLY A 68 -6.32 -19.08 -7.77
C GLY A 68 -7.14 -18.84 -6.48
N PRO A 69 -8.39 -18.38 -6.62
CA PRO A 69 -9.22 -17.97 -5.48
C PRO A 69 -9.66 -19.13 -4.59
N ALA A 70 -9.79 -20.34 -5.13
CA ALA A 70 -10.18 -21.52 -4.36
C ALA A 70 -9.07 -21.97 -3.40
N GLU A 71 -7.82 -22.03 -3.89
CA GLU A 71 -6.67 -22.37 -3.05
C GLU A 71 -6.40 -21.26 -2.03
N LEU A 72 -6.51 -19.98 -2.40
CA LEU A 72 -6.38 -18.89 -1.42
C LEU A 72 -7.37 -19.03 -0.25
N ARG A 73 -8.65 -19.34 -0.53
CA ARG A 73 -9.66 -19.58 0.51
C ARG A 73 -9.28 -20.76 1.40
N ARG A 74 -8.76 -21.85 0.81
CA ARG A 74 -8.27 -23.01 1.56
C ARG A 74 -7.10 -22.64 2.46
N ARG A 75 -6.09 -21.93 1.95
CA ARG A 75 -4.92 -21.49 2.73
C ARG A 75 -5.30 -20.55 3.86
N VAL A 76 -6.21 -19.59 3.63
CA VAL A 76 -6.75 -18.71 4.67
C VAL A 76 -7.43 -19.53 5.77
N THR A 77 -8.30 -20.50 5.41
CA THR A 77 -8.96 -21.38 6.40
C THR A 77 -7.97 -22.15 7.26
N ILE A 78 -6.88 -22.65 6.65
CA ILE A 78 -5.80 -23.34 7.39
C ILE A 78 -5.08 -22.36 8.33
N ALA A 79 -4.72 -21.18 7.84
CA ALA A 79 -4.07 -20.15 8.65
C ALA A 79 -4.95 -19.68 9.82
N GLU A 80 -6.28 -19.61 9.66
CA GLU A 80 -7.21 -19.29 10.75
C GLU A 80 -7.20 -20.35 11.85
N ARG A 81 -7.23 -21.64 11.48
CA ARG A 81 -7.15 -22.75 12.45
C ARG A 81 -5.82 -22.76 13.20
N LEU A 82 -4.73 -22.46 12.50
CA LEU A 82 -3.41 -22.31 13.11
C LEU A 82 -3.38 -21.12 14.07
N ALA A 83 -3.86 -19.96 13.63
CA ALA A 83 -3.83 -18.75 14.44
C ALA A 83 -4.69 -18.83 15.72
N ALA A 84 -5.73 -19.67 15.71
CA ALA A 84 -6.54 -19.95 16.90
C ALA A 84 -5.77 -20.72 17.98
N ARG A 85 -4.70 -21.44 17.61
CA ARG A 85 -3.84 -22.22 18.52
C ARG A 85 -2.55 -21.49 18.83
N ASP A 86 -1.85 -21.08 17.78
CA ASP A 86 -0.60 -20.34 17.82
C ASP A 86 -0.57 -19.32 16.66
N PRO A 87 -0.89 -18.05 16.93
CA PRO A 87 -0.88 -17.00 15.93
C PRO A 87 0.53 -16.63 15.43
N ASP A 88 1.59 -16.93 16.18
CA ASP A 88 2.96 -16.64 15.81
C ASP A 88 3.68 -17.86 15.19
N GLY A 89 3.07 -19.04 15.29
CA GLY A 89 3.46 -20.25 14.58
C GLY A 89 3.44 -20.09 13.06
N LEU A 90 4.36 -20.77 12.39
CA LEU A 90 4.51 -20.73 10.94
C LEU A 90 3.33 -21.41 10.23
N VAL A 91 2.89 -20.83 9.11
CA VAL A 91 2.03 -21.54 8.15
C VAL A 91 2.85 -22.62 7.41
N PRO A 92 2.20 -23.61 6.75
CA PRO A 92 2.91 -24.54 5.88
C PRO A 92 3.83 -23.81 4.90
N THR A 93 5.05 -24.32 4.69
CA THR A 93 6.08 -23.67 3.87
C THR A 93 5.65 -23.42 2.43
N ALA A 94 4.72 -24.22 1.89
CA ALA A 94 4.08 -24.00 0.60
C ALA A 94 3.31 -22.67 0.50
N PHE A 95 3.00 -22.02 1.64
CA PHE A 95 2.32 -20.73 1.74
C PHE A 95 3.32 -19.57 1.98
N GLY A 96 4.62 -19.89 1.97
CA GLY A 96 5.73 -18.99 2.29
C GLY A 96 6.14 -19.01 3.76
N PHE A 97 7.26 -18.35 4.06
CA PHE A 97 7.83 -18.25 5.41
C PHE A 97 7.19 -17.10 6.20
N ARG A 98 6.01 -17.35 6.76
CA ARG A 98 5.24 -16.34 7.50
C ARG A 98 4.56 -16.99 8.71
N SER A 99 4.29 -16.22 9.76
CA SER A 99 3.39 -16.68 10.81
C SER A 99 1.94 -16.73 10.32
N ALA A 100 1.10 -17.52 10.99
CA ALA A 100 -0.34 -17.57 10.73
C ALA A 100 -0.98 -16.17 10.80
N ARG A 101 -0.62 -15.37 11.81
CA ARG A 101 -1.07 -13.98 11.92
C ARG A 101 -0.63 -13.11 10.74
N ARG A 102 0.62 -13.24 10.27
CA ARG A 102 1.09 -12.46 9.10
C ARG A 102 0.36 -12.88 7.83
N TYR A 103 0.15 -14.18 7.63
CA TYR A 103 -0.58 -14.71 6.48
C TYR A 103 -2.01 -14.17 6.44
N LEU A 104 -2.72 -14.20 7.57
CA LEU A 104 -4.06 -13.64 7.66
C LEU A 104 -4.07 -12.14 7.40
N SER A 105 -3.14 -11.37 7.98
CA SER A 105 -3.02 -9.93 7.75
C SER A 105 -2.95 -9.57 6.26
N LEU A 106 -2.21 -10.36 5.46
CA LEU A 106 -2.07 -10.15 4.02
C LEU A 106 -3.30 -10.60 3.22
N TYR A 107 -3.83 -11.78 3.55
CA TYR A 107 -4.66 -12.53 2.61
C TYR A 107 -6.09 -12.76 3.07
N ARG A 108 -6.39 -12.52 4.34
CA ARG A 108 -7.77 -12.52 4.83
C ARG A 108 -8.38 -11.16 4.54
N ALA A 109 -9.49 -11.20 3.84
CA ALA A 109 -10.18 -9.99 3.48
C ALA A 109 -10.83 -9.28 4.67
N GLY A 110 -10.86 -7.95 4.61
CA GLY A 110 -11.38 -7.12 5.69
C GLY A 110 -10.40 -6.92 6.86
N GLU A 111 -9.20 -7.50 6.79
CA GLU A 111 -8.10 -7.15 7.69
C GLU A 111 -7.70 -5.68 7.55
N ALA A 112 -7.00 -5.17 8.57
CA ALA A 112 -6.55 -3.77 8.59
C ALA A 112 -5.60 -3.39 7.43
N GLU A 113 -4.93 -4.37 6.83
CA GLU A 113 -4.00 -4.22 5.71
C GLU A 113 -4.68 -4.34 4.33
N ASP A 114 -5.94 -4.80 4.26
CA ASP A 114 -6.75 -4.89 3.04
C ASP A 114 -7.27 -3.50 2.62
N LEU A 115 -6.35 -2.64 2.20
CA LEU A 115 -6.61 -1.22 1.92
C LEU A 115 -6.89 -0.91 0.45
N PHE A 116 -6.64 -1.87 -0.44
CA PHE A 116 -6.87 -1.76 -1.89
C PHE A 116 -7.88 -2.82 -2.37
N PRO A 117 -9.14 -2.79 -1.91
CA PRO A 117 -10.07 -3.92 -2.05
C PRO A 117 -10.74 -4.01 -3.43
N TYR A 118 -10.03 -3.67 -4.52
CA TYR A 118 -10.57 -3.64 -5.89
C TYR A 118 -10.89 -5.03 -6.47
N TYR A 119 -10.51 -6.10 -5.78
CA TYR A 119 -10.90 -7.47 -6.11
C TYR A 119 -12.36 -7.77 -5.71
N ARG A 120 -13.05 -6.81 -5.07
CA ARG A 120 -14.46 -6.88 -4.70
C ARG A 120 -15.23 -5.71 -5.31
N SER A 121 -16.40 -5.99 -5.89
CA SER A 121 -17.30 -4.95 -6.41
C SER A 121 -17.78 -3.96 -5.35
N ASN A 122 -17.91 -4.41 -4.09
CA ASN A 122 -18.29 -3.59 -2.93
C ASN A 122 -17.11 -3.24 -2.00
N GLY A 123 -15.87 -3.31 -2.52
CA GLY A 123 -14.66 -3.00 -1.76
C GLY A 123 -14.70 -1.60 -1.14
N ARG A 124 -14.57 -1.51 0.19
CA ARG A 124 -14.65 -0.24 0.91
C ARG A 124 -13.26 0.40 1.04
N TRP A 125 -12.96 1.36 0.18
CA TRP A 125 -11.74 2.18 0.20
C TRP A 125 -11.69 3.21 1.34
N THR A 126 -12.03 2.78 2.55
CA THR A 126 -12.26 3.65 3.71
C THR A 126 -11.02 4.48 4.08
N ALA A 127 -9.83 3.89 3.98
CA ALA A 127 -8.59 4.59 4.27
C ALA A 127 -8.29 5.67 3.22
N LEU A 128 -8.32 5.31 1.93
CA LEU A 128 -8.06 6.24 0.83
C LEU A 128 -9.04 7.42 0.82
N ARG A 129 -10.34 7.17 1.05
CA ARG A 129 -11.38 8.20 1.14
C ARG A 129 -11.21 9.18 2.31
N ARG A 130 -10.34 8.90 3.28
CA ARG A 130 -10.06 9.78 4.43
C ARG A 130 -8.89 10.72 4.20
N ILE A 131 -8.09 10.49 3.16
CA ILE A 131 -6.89 11.27 2.90
C ILE A 131 -7.26 12.65 2.36
N ARG A 132 -6.63 13.69 2.90
CA ARG A 132 -6.86 15.11 2.56
C ARG A 132 -5.62 15.84 2.05
N ILE A 133 -4.48 15.16 2.05
CA ILE A 133 -3.20 15.67 1.52
C ILE A 133 -3.02 15.15 0.09
N PRO A 134 -2.19 15.79 -0.76
CA PRO A 134 -1.82 15.27 -2.07
C PRO A 134 -1.40 13.80 -2.03
N ILE A 135 -1.84 13.03 -3.03
CA ILE A 135 -1.46 11.64 -3.23
C ILE A 135 -0.86 11.46 -4.61
N ALA A 136 0.30 10.79 -4.68
CA ALA A 136 0.82 10.18 -5.90
C ALA A 136 0.62 8.66 -5.84
N VAL A 137 -0.01 8.09 -6.86
CA VAL A 137 -0.06 6.65 -7.10
C VAL A 137 0.90 6.36 -8.25
N VAL A 138 1.95 5.59 -7.98
CA VAL A 138 3.01 5.29 -8.95
C VAL A 138 3.05 3.80 -9.20
N VAL A 139 2.96 3.39 -10.47
CA VAL A 139 2.88 1.97 -10.85
C VAL A 139 3.81 1.71 -12.03
N GLY A 140 4.53 0.58 -12.00
CA GLY A 140 5.24 0.10 -13.19
C GLY A 140 4.25 -0.49 -14.19
N SER A 141 4.35 -0.14 -15.47
CA SER A 141 3.37 -0.61 -16.47
C SER A 141 3.41 -2.12 -16.70
N ARG A 142 4.47 -2.80 -16.23
CA ARG A 142 4.67 -4.25 -16.32
C ARG A 142 4.74 -4.91 -14.94
N ASP A 143 4.29 -4.24 -13.88
CA ASP A 143 4.29 -4.78 -12.52
C ASP A 143 3.65 -6.19 -12.49
N GLU A 144 4.47 -7.17 -12.10
CA GLU A 144 4.17 -8.59 -12.16
C GLU A 144 3.03 -9.01 -11.21
N TYR A 145 2.68 -8.18 -10.22
CA TYR A 145 1.58 -8.44 -9.29
C TYR A 145 0.24 -7.85 -9.75
N LEU A 146 0.20 -7.14 -10.88
CA LEU A 146 -1.06 -6.65 -11.45
C LEU A 146 -1.95 -7.83 -11.87
N ASP A 147 -3.19 -7.82 -11.37
CA ASP A 147 -4.28 -8.71 -11.78
C ASP A 147 -5.16 -8.12 -12.89
N ARG A 148 -4.86 -6.88 -13.30
CA ARG A 148 -5.66 -6.08 -14.23
C ARG A 148 -4.79 -5.06 -14.98
N PRO A 149 -5.28 -4.46 -16.07
CA PRO A 149 -4.59 -3.37 -16.74
C PRO A 149 -4.30 -2.21 -15.79
N VAL A 150 -3.11 -1.60 -15.91
CA VAL A 150 -2.68 -0.48 -15.05
C VAL A 150 -3.66 0.70 -15.05
N ALA A 151 -4.31 0.97 -16.19
CA ALA A 151 -5.33 2.00 -16.31
C ALA A 151 -6.54 1.73 -15.38
N ALA A 152 -7.02 0.49 -15.32
CA ALA A 152 -8.14 0.11 -14.46
C ALA A 152 -7.76 0.16 -12.96
N LEU A 153 -6.50 -0.12 -12.63
CA LEU A 153 -5.98 0.09 -11.27
C LEU A 153 -6.03 1.58 -10.89
N ILE A 154 -5.47 2.43 -11.76
CA ILE A 154 -5.41 3.89 -11.54
C ILE A 154 -6.83 4.47 -11.39
N GLU A 155 -7.75 4.10 -12.27
CA GLU A 155 -9.15 4.54 -12.20
C GLU A 155 -9.78 4.17 -10.85
N ALA A 156 -9.51 2.96 -10.34
CA ALA A 156 -10.01 2.53 -9.04
C ALA A 156 -9.47 3.40 -7.89
N PHE A 157 -8.20 3.80 -7.94
CA PHE A 157 -7.61 4.73 -6.97
C PHE A 157 -8.20 6.13 -7.09
N GLU A 158 -8.25 6.68 -8.30
CA GLU A 158 -8.75 8.03 -8.57
C GLU A 158 -10.19 8.21 -8.10
N LYS A 159 -11.08 7.28 -8.50
CA LYS A 159 -12.50 7.26 -8.10
C LYS A 159 -12.70 7.19 -6.58
N ASN A 160 -11.74 6.62 -5.85
CA ASN A 160 -11.85 6.44 -4.40
C ASN A 160 -11.04 7.45 -3.57
N ALA A 161 -10.16 8.24 -4.19
CA ALA A 161 -9.41 9.33 -3.54
C ALA A 161 -10.25 10.60 -3.34
N THR A 162 -11.56 10.46 -3.08
CA THR A 162 -12.59 11.52 -3.11
C THR A 162 -12.35 12.77 -2.25
N LYS A 163 -11.49 12.72 -1.22
CA LYS A 163 -11.23 13.86 -0.31
C LYS A 163 -9.81 14.40 -0.41
N THR A 164 -8.98 13.81 -1.29
CA THR A 164 -7.60 14.27 -1.47
C THR A 164 -7.58 15.69 -1.99
N ARG A 165 -6.56 16.48 -1.60
CA ARG A 165 -6.35 17.81 -2.19
C ARG A 165 -6.00 17.73 -3.67
N SER A 166 -5.26 16.70 -4.05
CA SER A 166 -4.91 16.42 -5.44
C SER A 166 -4.56 14.94 -5.60
N PHE A 167 -4.97 14.36 -6.70
CA PHE A 167 -4.59 13.02 -7.12
C PHE A 167 -3.60 13.13 -8.29
N THR A 168 -2.55 12.31 -8.29
CA THR A 168 -1.64 12.18 -9.43
C THR A 168 -1.34 10.73 -9.65
N ALA A 169 -1.56 10.25 -10.87
CA ALA A 169 -1.13 8.94 -11.30
C ALA A 169 0.17 9.06 -12.10
N VAL A 170 1.14 8.20 -11.82
CA VAL A 170 2.40 8.10 -12.56
C VAL A 170 2.55 6.64 -12.99
N VAL A 171 2.55 6.40 -14.30
CA VAL A 171 2.86 5.09 -14.87
C VAL A 171 4.28 5.15 -15.40
N ILE A 172 5.16 4.28 -14.90
CA ILE A 172 6.53 4.16 -15.40
C ILE A 172 6.54 3.08 -16.50
N PRO A 173 6.68 3.45 -17.79
CA PRO A 173 6.63 2.49 -18.88
C PRO A 173 7.74 1.44 -18.76
N GLY A 174 7.40 0.17 -18.94
CA GLY A 174 8.36 -0.94 -18.92
C GLY A 174 8.76 -1.42 -17.53
N ALA A 175 8.52 -0.65 -16.47
CA ALA A 175 8.93 -0.99 -15.12
C ALA A 175 8.12 -2.16 -14.52
N LEU A 176 8.85 -3.05 -13.83
CA LEU A 176 8.33 -4.08 -12.94
C LEU A 176 8.04 -3.52 -11.53
N HIS A 177 7.54 -4.34 -10.61
CA HIS A 177 7.17 -3.93 -9.25
C HIS A 177 8.31 -3.25 -8.48
N GLY A 178 9.55 -3.70 -8.71
CA GLY A 178 10.75 -3.15 -8.09
C GLY A 178 11.31 -1.88 -8.74
N PHE A 179 10.77 -1.45 -9.89
CA PHE A 179 11.28 -0.31 -10.68
C PHE A 179 12.75 -0.39 -11.11
N SER A 180 13.38 -1.57 -11.04
CA SER A 180 14.78 -1.76 -11.42
C SER A 180 15.04 -1.34 -12.87
N GLY A 181 16.14 -0.61 -13.10
CA GLY A 181 16.49 -0.02 -14.39
C GLY A 181 15.67 1.22 -14.77
N HIS A 182 14.74 1.66 -13.92
CA HIS A 182 13.88 2.83 -14.13
C HIS A 182 14.03 3.87 -13.00
N GLU A 183 15.05 3.75 -12.16
CA GLU A 183 15.27 4.55 -10.95
C GLU A 183 15.40 6.04 -11.27
N SER A 184 16.10 6.38 -12.35
CA SER A 184 16.26 7.77 -12.81
C SER A 184 14.92 8.39 -13.20
N THR A 185 14.08 7.64 -13.93
CA THR A 185 12.74 8.09 -14.31
C THR A 185 11.84 8.22 -13.08
N LEU A 186 11.83 7.21 -12.21
CA LEU A 186 11.07 7.25 -10.97
C LEU A 186 11.46 8.47 -10.11
N SER A 187 12.76 8.68 -9.87
CA SER A 187 13.28 9.80 -9.09
C SER A 187 12.83 11.15 -9.66
N ARG A 188 12.94 11.35 -10.98
CA ARG A 188 12.51 12.60 -11.62
C ARG A 188 11.02 12.86 -11.46
N GLU A 189 10.18 11.85 -11.67
CA GLU A 189 8.72 11.98 -11.52
C GLU A 189 8.33 12.29 -10.07
N LEU A 190 8.96 11.63 -9.10
CA LEU A 190 8.72 11.90 -7.68
C LEU A 190 9.18 13.29 -7.28
N ALA A 191 10.39 13.71 -7.67
CA ALA A 191 10.91 15.05 -7.37
C ALA A 191 9.99 16.14 -7.94
N ARG A 192 9.60 16.02 -9.22
CA ARG A 192 8.66 16.93 -9.86
C ARG A 192 7.32 17.00 -9.12
N TRP A 193 6.77 15.86 -8.72
CA TRP A 193 5.52 15.82 -7.97
C TRP A 193 5.65 16.47 -6.58
N ILE A 194 6.75 16.20 -5.88
CA ILE A 194 7.04 16.79 -4.57
C ILE A 194 7.10 18.32 -4.67
N GLU A 195 7.86 18.84 -5.62
CA GLU A 195 8.00 20.27 -5.86
C GLU A 195 6.63 20.91 -6.12
N THR A 196 5.89 20.40 -7.11
CA THR A 196 4.64 21.00 -7.61
C THR A 196 3.44 20.83 -6.69
N ARG A 197 3.38 19.76 -5.88
CA ARG A 197 2.19 19.42 -5.08
C ARG A 197 2.39 19.58 -3.58
N CYS A 198 3.62 19.51 -3.09
CA CYS A 198 3.91 19.52 -1.66
C CYS A 198 4.68 20.77 -1.20
N LEU A 199 5.53 21.35 -2.05
CA LEU A 199 6.41 22.46 -1.70
C LEU A 199 5.96 23.80 -2.27
N SER A 200 5.30 23.84 -3.42
CA SER A 200 4.69 25.07 -3.94
C SER A 200 3.61 25.58 -2.95
N THR A 201 3.93 26.69 -2.28
CA THR A 201 3.01 27.50 -1.48
C THR A 201 2.17 28.40 -2.35
#